data_AF-A0A9D4XXJ7-F1
#
_entry.id   AF-A0A9D4XXJ7-F1
#
_cell.length_a   1.000
_cell.length_b   1.000
_cell.length_c   1.000
_cell.angle_alpha   90.00
_cell.angle_beta   90.00
_cell.angle_gamma   90.00
#
_symmetry.space_group_name_H-M   'P 1'
#
loop_
_entity.id
_entity.type
_entity.pdbx_description
1 polymer ?
#
loop_
_entity_poly.entity_id
_entity_poly.type
_entity_poly.pdbx_seq_one_letter_code
_entity_poly.pdbx_strand_id
1 'polypeptide(L)'
;MLVVPLELAITPMRVLQDPFLGPECRALFEEGDVDDRFLMMLFLTVERLRKGSLWKPYLDMLPTTFGNTLWFSEEELQELRGTNLYRATELQKKSLLNLYETKVEDLAKKLLNLDGDSEIEVCFEDFLWANSVFWSRALNIPMPRSYVFPEMQDVHQSGTPEADKKGSEVTQSDDLTKETTHSTVHGDTVWVEGLVPGIDFCNHDLKPIATWEVDGIGLTTGVPVSMYLLSAAQSPLQIDREISISYGNKGNEVLYIVP
;
A
#
# COMPACT_ATOMS: atom_id res chain seq x y z
N MET A 1 19.22 -10.06 5.73
CA MET A 1 18.08 -9.23 6.18
C MET A 1 16.88 -9.55 5.32
N LEU A 2 15.66 -9.22 5.76
CA LEU A 2 14.41 -9.59 5.11
C LEU A 2 14.26 -8.93 3.74
N VAL A 3 13.81 -9.69 2.74
CA VAL A 3 13.48 -9.24 1.38
C VAL A 3 12.04 -9.65 1.10
N VAL A 4 11.22 -8.73 0.62
CA VAL A 4 9.80 -8.94 0.30
C VAL A 4 9.54 -8.52 -1.16
N PRO A 5 9.16 -9.44 -2.05
CA PRO A 5 8.65 -9.09 -3.37
C PRO A 5 7.44 -8.15 -3.26
N LEU A 6 7.44 -7.03 -3.97
CA LEU A 6 6.36 -6.04 -3.86
C LEU A 6 5.05 -6.49 -4.50
N GLU A 7 5.06 -7.59 -5.27
CA GLU A 7 3.84 -8.27 -5.70
C GLU A 7 3.01 -8.83 -4.54
N LEU A 8 3.65 -9.08 -3.38
CA LEU A 8 3.06 -9.52 -2.12
C LEU A 8 2.69 -8.35 -1.20
N ALA A 9 2.95 -7.10 -1.60
CA ALA A 9 2.51 -5.94 -0.85
C ALA A 9 1.03 -5.64 -1.14
N ILE A 10 0.30 -5.20 -0.11
CA ILE A 10 -1.05 -4.67 -0.28
C ILE A 10 -0.91 -3.17 -0.49
N THR A 11 -1.17 -2.70 -1.71
CA THR A 11 -1.08 -1.29 -2.10
C THR A 11 -2.27 -0.96 -3.02
N PRO A 12 -2.65 0.33 -3.20
CA PRO A 12 -3.78 0.69 -4.04
C PRO A 12 -3.70 0.08 -5.45
N MET A 13 -2.54 0.18 -6.11
CA MET A 13 -2.33 -0.41 -7.44
C MET A 13 -2.55 -1.94 -7.47
N ARG A 14 -2.17 -2.67 -6.40
CA ARG A 14 -2.26 -4.13 -6.33
C ARG A 14 -3.69 -4.56 -6.07
N VAL A 15 -4.42 -3.80 -5.24
CA VAL A 15 -5.86 -3.96 -5.05
C VAL A 15 -6.61 -3.73 -6.37
N LEU A 16 -6.28 -2.66 -7.10
CA LEU A 16 -6.88 -2.37 -8.40
C LEU A 16 -6.50 -3.41 -9.46
N GLN A 17 -5.37 -4.10 -9.33
CA GLN A 17 -4.94 -5.19 -10.21
C GLN A 17 -5.41 -6.58 -9.76
N ASP A 18 -6.09 -6.69 -8.62
CA ASP A 18 -6.54 -7.97 -8.11
C ASP A 18 -7.45 -8.64 -9.16
N PRO A 19 -7.20 -9.92 -9.51
CA PRO A 19 -7.94 -10.57 -10.58
C PRO A 19 -9.43 -10.73 -10.26
N PHE A 20 -9.78 -10.73 -8.97
CA PHE A 20 -11.12 -11.00 -8.50
C PHE A 20 -11.86 -9.72 -8.07
N LEU A 21 -11.32 -8.98 -7.10
CA LEU A 21 -11.92 -7.74 -6.60
C LEU A 21 -11.59 -6.52 -7.48
N GLY A 22 -10.48 -6.58 -8.23
CA GLY A 22 -9.95 -5.45 -8.98
C GLY A 22 -10.93 -4.80 -9.96
N PRO A 23 -11.75 -5.54 -10.74
CA PRO A 23 -12.74 -4.93 -11.63
C PRO A 23 -13.73 -3.99 -10.91
N GLU A 24 -14.32 -4.43 -9.80
CA GLU A 24 -15.24 -3.61 -9.02
C GLU A 24 -14.50 -2.50 -8.27
N CYS A 25 -13.32 -2.78 -7.71
CA CYS A 25 -12.49 -1.77 -7.06
C CYS A 25 -12.08 -0.64 -8.03
N ARG A 26 -11.75 -0.95 -9.29
CA ARG A 26 -11.45 0.05 -10.33
C ARG A 26 -12.66 0.91 -10.65
N ALA A 27 -13.84 0.32 -10.80
CA ALA A 27 -15.07 1.09 -11.04
C ALA A 27 -15.32 2.10 -9.91
N LEU A 28 -15.24 1.66 -8.65
CA LEU A 28 -15.40 2.53 -7.48
C LEU A 28 -14.36 3.66 -7.44
N PHE A 29 -13.12 3.37 -7.85
CA PHE A 29 -12.05 4.36 -7.87
C PHE A 29 -12.25 5.39 -8.99
N GLU A 30 -12.62 4.94 -10.20
CA GLU A 30 -12.88 5.80 -11.37
C GLU A 30 -14.11 6.70 -11.16
N GLU A 31 -15.14 6.18 -10.48
CA GLU A 31 -16.33 6.95 -10.08
C GLU A 31 -16.05 7.96 -8.96
N GLY A 32 -14.89 7.87 -8.31
CA GLY A 32 -14.48 8.73 -7.20
C GLY A 32 -15.16 8.39 -5.87
N ASP A 33 -15.72 7.18 -5.76
CA ASP A 33 -16.36 6.71 -4.52
C ASP A 33 -15.35 6.37 -3.44
N VAL A 34 -14.15 5.95 -3.84
CA VAL A 34 -13.02 5.60 -2.97
C VAL A 34 -11.75 6.33 -3.42
N ASP A 35 -10.96 6.77 -2.45
CA ASP A 35 -9.56 7.19 -2.65
C ASP A 35 -8.60 6.05 -2.27
N ASP A 36 -7.29 6.26 -2.42
CA ASP A 36 -6.27 5.24 -2.13
C ASP A 36 -6.40 4.63 -0.72
N ARG A 37 -6.60 5.46 0.30
CA ARG A 37 -6.66 5.01 1.70
C ARG A 37 -7.97 4.30 1.99
N PHE A 38 -9.07 4.86 1.50
CA PHE A 38 -10.37 4.24 1.68
C PHE A 38 -10.45 2.90 0.92
N LEU A 39 -9.89 2.82 -0.28
CA LEU A 39 -9.78 1.59 -1.05
C LEU A 39 -9.01 0.51 -0.25
N MET A 40 -7.89 0.89 0.36
CA MET A 40 -7.08 -0.01 1.18
C MET A 40 -7.86 -0.53 2.40
N MET A 41 -8.55 0.35 3.13
CA MET A 41 -9.36 -0.06 4.29
C MET A 41 -10.57 -0.92 3.89
N LEU A 42 -11.23 -0.59 2.78
CA LEU A 42 -12.33 -1.39 2.24
C LEU A 42 -11.85 -2.79 1.84
N PHE A 43 -10.71 -2.88 1.14
CA PHE A 43 -10.11 -4.14 0.75
C PHE A 43 -9.75 -5.02 1.96
N LEU A 44 -9.12 -4.44 2.99
CA LEU A 44 -8.81 -5.15 4.24
C LEU A 44 -10.08 -5.63 4.97
N THR A 45 -11.14 -4.82 4.97
CA THR A 45 -12.44 -5.20 5.56
C THR A 45 -13.01 -6.42 4.84
N VAL A 46 -13.01 -6.41 3.50
CA VAL A 46 -13.51 -7.51 2.68
C VAL A 46 -12.65 -8.76 2.85
N GLU A 47 -11.33 -8.67 2.68
CA GLU A 47 -10.44 -9.84 2.74
C GLU A 47 -10.39 -10.48 4.14
N ARG A 48 -10.64 -9.73 5.21
CA ARG A 48 -10.81 -10.29 6.56
C ARG A 48 -12.00 -11.24 6.64
N LEU A 49 -13.12 -10.86 6.03
CA LEU A 49 -14.39 -11.60 6.09
C LEU A 49 -14.48 -12.69 5.02
N ARG A 50 -13.73 -12.52 3.93
CA ARG A 50 -13.77 -13.40 2.76
C ARG A 50 -13.16 -14.77 3.05
N LYS A 51 -13.97 -15.82 2.94
CA LYS A 51 -13.53 -17.22 3.16
C LYS A 51 -12.43 -17.68 2.19
N GLY A 52 -12.46 -17.20 0.95
CA GLY A 52 -11.49 -17.50 -0.11
C GLY A 52 -10.24 -16.61 -0.12
N SER A 53 -10.02 -15.80 0.93
CA SER A 53 -8.90 -14.86 0.96
C SER A 53 -7.54 -15.55 0.86
N LEU A 54 -6.74 -15.15 -0.13
CA LEU A 54 -5.33 -15.54 -0.23
C LEU A 54 -4.46 -14.81 0.81
N TRP A 55 -4.95 -13.71 1.36
CA TRP A 55 -4.29 -12.92 2.39
C TRP A 55 -4.47 -13.50 3.79
N LYS A 56 -5.37 -14.48 3.96
CA LYS A 56 -5.69 -15.06 5.27
C LYS A 56 -4.47 -15.43 6.13
N PRO A 57 -3.38 -16.06 5.63
CA PRO A 57 -2.20 -16.33 6.45
C PRO A 57 -1.51 -15.09 7.00
N TYR A 58 -1.53 -13.98 6.26
CA TYR A 58 -1.00 -12.70 6.72
C TYR A 58 -1.98 -12.03 7.69
N LEU A 59 -3.28 -11.97 7.35
CA LEU A 59 -4.30 -11.32 8.17
C LEU A 59 -4.48 -12.00 9.53
N ASP A 60 -4.35 -13.32 9.61
CA ASP A 60 -4.43 -14.10 10.86
C ASP A 60 -3.25 -13.81 11.82
N MET A 61 -2.15 -13.22 11.33
CA MET A 61 -1.01 -12.78 12.14
C MET A 61 -1.16 -11.34 12.65
N LEU A 62 -2.15 -10.60 12.16
CA LEU A 62 -2.41 -9.22 12.58
C LEU A 62 -3.15 -9.19 13.93
N PRO A 63 -2.98 -8.11 14.73
CA PRO A 63 -3.76 -7.94 15.96
C PRO A 63 -5.26 -7.93 15.66
N THR A 64 -6.05 -8.55 16.52
CA THR A 64 -7.52 -8.50 16.44
C THR A 64 -8.10 -7.27 17.12
N THR A 65 -7.36 -6.66 18.04
CA THR A 65 -7.71 -5.43 18.78
C THR A 65 -6.49 -4.53 18.91
N PHE A 66 -6.71 -3.26 19.26
CA PHE A 66 -5.64 -2.27 19.36
C PHE A 66 -5.75 -1.47 20.66
N GLY A 67 -4.63 -0.99 21.18
CA GLY A 67 -4.57 -0.18 22.41
C GLY A 67 -4.79 1.32 22.20
N ASN A 68 -5.35 1.73 21.05
CA ASN A 68 -5.62 3.14 20.75
C ASN A 68 -7.04 3.53 21.21
N THR A 69 -7.30 4.84 21.33
CA THR A 69 -8.54 5.34 21.95
C THR A 69 -9.80 5.02 21.15
N LEU A 70 -9.69 4.66 19.86
CA LEU A 70 -10.83 4.21 19.07
C LEU A 70 -11.36 2.84 19.53
N TRP A 71 -10.56 2.06 20.25
CA TRP A 71 -10.92 0.74 20.78
C TRP A 71 -11.28 0.75 22.26
N PHE A 72 -11.18 1.89 22.91
CA PHE A 72 -11.50 2.01 24.33
C PHE A 72 -12.99 1.76 24.57
N SER A 73 -13.27 1.09 25.68
CA SER A 73 -14.61 1.02 26.25
C SER A 73 -15.12 2.42 26.62
N GLU A 74 -16.41 2.53 26.88
CA GLU A 74 -16.97 3.81 27.33
C GLU A 74 -16.30 4.26 28.65
N GLU A 75 -16.10 3.34 29.59
CA GLU A 75 -15.43 3.63 30.87
C GLU A 75 -13.98 4.11 30.67
N GLU A 76 -13.21 3.41 29.84
CA GLU A 76 -11.82 3.80 29.53
C GLU A 76 -11.74 5.16 28.84
N LEU A 77 -12.69 5.45 27.94
CA LEU A 77 -12.74 6.72 27.25
C LEU A 77 -13.16 7.87 28.19
N GLN A 78 -14.04 7.61 29.16
CA GLN A 78 -14.45 8.60 30.16
C GLN A 78 -13.30 9.04 31.07
N GLU A 79 -12.27 8.21 31.29
CA GLU A 79 -11.05 8.61 32.01
C GLU A 79 -10.29 9.73 31.28
N LEU A 80 -10.49 9.87 29.96
CA LEU A 80 -9.89 10.93 29.16
C LEU A 80 -10.76 12.19 29.11
N ARG A 81 -11.93 12.21 29.76
CA ARG A 81 -12.89 13.32 29.64
C ARG A 81 -12.26 14.66 30.00
N GLY A 82 -12.54 15.66 29.16
CA GLY A 82 -12.00 17.02 29.32
C GLY A 82 -10.65 17.23 28.65
N THR A 83 -9.99 16.18 28.15
CA THR A 83 -8.79 16.32 27.33
C THR A 83 -9.13 16.62 25.86
N ASN A 84 -8.15 17.13 25.10
CA ASN A 84 -8.27 17.25 23.64
C ASN A 84 -8.35 15.87 22.97
N LEU A 85 -7.65 14.86 23.52
CA LEU A 85 -7.65 13.49 23.02
C LEU A 85 -9.05 12.87 23.06
N TYR A 86 -9.79 13.04 24.16
CA TYR A 86 -11.18 12.59 24.26
C TYR A 86 -12.06 13.17 23.15
N ARG A 87 -12.02 14.51 22.97
CA ARG A 87 -12.82 15.19 21.95
C ARG A 87 -12.45 14.74 20.53
N ALA A 88 -11.16 14.58 20.26
CA ALA A 88 -10.68 14.13 18.96
C ALA A 88 -11.08 12.68 18.68
N THR A 89 -11.00 11.81 19.70
CA THR A 89 -11.43 10.40 19.62
C THR A 89 -12.93 10.31 19.33
N GLU A 90 -13.76 11.05 20.05
CA GLU A 90 -15.22 11.08 19.84
C GLU A 90 -15.59 11.52 18.42
N LEU A 91 -14.96 12.59 17.93
CA LEU A 91 -15.17 13.07 16.56
C LEU A 91 -14.75 12.02 15.53
N GLN A 92 -13.61 11.37 15.74
CA GLN A 92 -13.10 10.34 14.84
C GLN A 92 -13.98 9.09 14.85
N LYS A 93 -14.39 8.57 16.02
CA LYS A 93 -15.32 7.45 16.15
C LYS A 93 -16.63 7.74 15.41
N LYS A 94 -17.20 8.93 15.62
CA LYS A 94 -18.43 9.35 14.93
C LYS A 94 -18.24 9.45 13.41
N SER A 95 -17.11 9.98 12.95
CA SER A 95 -16.80 10.08 11.52
C SER A 95 -16.67 8.70 10.88
N LEU A 96 -15.99 7.76 11.54
CA LEU A 96 -15.82 6.39 11.06
C LEU A 96 -17.14 5.63 11.04
N LEU A 97 -17.96 5.76 12.08
CA LEU A 97 -19.29 5.14 12.13
C LEU A 97 -20.19 5.66 11.01
N ASN A 98 -20.21 6.98 10.80
CA ASN A 98 -20.98 7.57 9.70
C ASN A 98 -20.47 7.09 8.33
N LEU A 99 -19.15 7.02 8.12
CA LEU A 99 -18.60 6.49 6.86
C LEU A 99 -18.99 5.02 6.66
N TYR A 100 -19.00 4.24 7.74
CA TYR A 100 -19.43 2.85 7.72
C TYR A 100 -20.90 2.70 7.29
N GLU A 101 -21.81 3.38 7.99
CA GLU A 101 -23.25 3.32 7.75
C GLU A 101 -23.66 3.87 6.37
N THR A 102 -22.91 4.84 5.85
CA THR A 102 -23.26 5.50 4.57
C THR A 102 -22.58 4.91 3.34
N LYS A 103 -21.47 4.19 3.49
CA LYS A 103 -20.69 3.68 2.36
C LYS A 103 -20.14 2.27 2.60
N VAL A 104 -19.39 2.06 3.69
CA VAL A 104 -18.57 0.83 3.83
C VAL A 104 -19.44 -0.42 3.83
N GLU A 105 -20.54 -0.41 4.56
CA GLU A 105 -21.40 -1.59 4.71
C GLU A 105 -21.90 -2.09 3.33
N ASP A 106 -22.46 -1.18 2.52
CA ASP A 106 -22.98 -1.52 1.20
C ASP A 106 -21.88 -1.94 0.22
N LEU A 107 -20.75 -1.23 0.22
CA LEU A 107 -19.61 -1.54 -0.66
C LEU A 107 -18.96 -2.88 -0.29
N ALA A 108 -18.75 -3.15 0.99
CA ALA A 108 -18.16 -4.40 1.46
C ALA A 108 -19.08 -5.58 1.14
N LYS A 109 -20.40 -5.45 1.38
CA LYS A 109 -21.39 -6.46 0.98
C LYS A 109 -21.39 -6.69 -0.53
N LYS A 110 -21.32 -5.63 -1.35
CA LYS A 110 -21.25 -5.75 -2.81
C LYS A 110 -20.03 -6.58 -3.24
N LEU A 111 -18.86 -6.33 -2.64
CA LEU A 111 -17.62 -7.05 -2.95
C LEU A 111 -17.63 -8.51 -2.44
N LEU A 112 -18.14 -8.76 -1.23
CA LEU A 112 -18.26 -10.12 -0.67
C LEU A 112 -19.24 -10.99 -1.47
N ASN A 113 -20.29 -10.39 -2.03
CA ASN A 113 -21.26 -11.08 -2.88
C ASN A 113 -20.66 -11.63 -4.19
N LEU A 114 -19.49 -11.14 -4.63
CA LEU A 114 -18.81 -11.67 -5.81
C LEU A 114 -18.43 -13.14 -5.66
N ASP A 115 -18.13 -13.59 -4.42
CA ASP A 115 -17.84 -15.00 -4.10
C ASP A 115 -19.11 -15.85 -3.96
N GLY A 116 -20.30 -15.25 -4.12
CA GLY A 116 -21.59 -15.90 -3.86
C GLY A 116 -21.91 -16.04 -2.37
N ASP A 117 -21.15 -15.36 -1.49
CA ASP A 117 -21.32 -15.43 -0.03
C ASP A 117 -22.25 -14.32 0.47
N SER A 118 -23.53 -14.43 0.10
CA SER A 118 -24.55 -13.41 0.40
C SER A 118 -25.01 -13.34 1.85
N GLU A 119 -24.48 -14.22 2.72
CA GLU A 119 -24.88 -14.31 4.12
C GLU A 119 -23.87 -13.69 5.09
N ILE A 120 -22.73 -13.19 4.61
CA ILE A 120 -21.75 -12.53 5.49
C ILE A 120 -22.28 -11.18 5.96
N GLU A 121 -22.50 -11.07 7.27
CA GLU A 121 -22.72 -9.80 7.93
C GLU A 121 -21.39 -9.04 8.03
N VAL A 122 -21.41 -7.79 7.58
CA VAL A 122 -20.30 -6.85 7.78
C VAL A 122 -20.67 -6.02 9.01
N CYS A 123 -19.79 -5.93 10.00
CA CYS A 123 -20.02 -5.11 11.19
C CYS A 123 -19.07 -3.90 11.21
N PHE A 124 -19.44 -2.86 11.98
CA PHE A 124 -18.58 -1.69 12.17
C PHE A 124 -17.18 -2.05 12.69
N GLU A 125 -17.09 -3.07 13.54
CA GLU A 125 -15.81 -3.54 14.10
C GLU A 125 -14.84 -4.06 13.04
N ASP A 126 -15.34 -4.67 11.94
CA ASP A 126 -14.48 -5.13 10.84
C ASP A 126 -13.84 -3.94 10.10
N PHE A 127 -14.62 -2.89 9.87
CA PHE A 127 -14.11 -1.65 9.28
C PHE A 127 -13.16 -0.92 10.24
N LEU A 128 -13.50 -0.85 11.53
CA LEU A 128 -12.64 -0.25 12.55
C LEU A 128 -11.30 -0.98 12.65
N TRP A 129 -11.32 -2.32 12.55
CA TRP A 129 -10.13 -3.15 12.44
C TRP A 129 -9.31 -2.79 11.22
N ALA A 130 -9.92 -2.72 10.03
CA ALA A 130 -9.21 -2.39 8.80
C ALA A 130 -8.57 -0.99 8.84
N ASN A 131 -9.29 0.01 9.37
CA ASN A 131 -8.76 1.34 9.62
C ASN A 131 -7.54 1.29 10.56
N SER A 132 -7.63 0.53 11.65
CA SER A 132 -6.56 0.43 12.66
C SER A 132 -5.34 -0.31 12.13
N VAL A 133 -5.54 -1.38 11.34
CA VAL A 133 -4.47 -2.07 10.62
C VAL A 133 -3.78 -1.12 9.66
N PHE A 134 -4.54 -0.44 8.79
CA PHE A 134 -3.96 0.46 7.79
C PHE A 134 -3.04 1.49 8.44
N TRP A 135 -3.54 2.20 9.45
CA TRP A 135 -2.78 3.27 10.05
C TRP A 135 -1.54 2.77 10.81
N SER A 136 -1.67 1.67 11.56
CA SER A 136 -0.56 1.14 12.37
C SER A 136 0.51 0.43 11.56
N ARG A 137 0.23 0.01 10.32
CA ARG A 137 1.12 -0.88 9.54
C ARG A 137 1.46 -0.40 8.14
N ALA A 138 0.73 0.59 7.60
CA ALA A 138 1.07 1.13 6.29
C ALA A 138 2.44 1.82 6.35
N LEU A 139 3.29 1.44 5.41
CA LEU A 139 4.62 2.01 5.20
C LEU A 139 4.59 2.89 3.95
N ASN A 140 5.48 3.89 3.94
CA ASN A 140 5.76 4.67 2.74
C ASN A 140 6.78 3.91 1.87
N ILE A 141 6.31 3.38 0.75
CA ILE A 141 7.08 2.53 -0.17
C ILE A 141 7.60 3.39 -1.33
N PRO A 142 8.93 3.53 -1.51
CA PRO A 142 9.51 4.28 -2.62
C PRO A 142 9.50 3.41 -3.90
N MET A 143 8.39 3.44 -4.63
CA MET A 143 8.19 2.63 -5.85
C MET A 143 8.77 3.32 -7.09
N PRO A 144 9.33 2.57 -8.06
CA PRO A 144 9.62 3.10 -9.39
C PRO A 144 8.32 3.57 -10.07
N ARG A 145 8.32 4.75 -10.70
CA ARG A 145 7.15 5.27 -11.42
C ARG A 145 6.58 4.30 -12.46
N SER A 146 7.45 3.60 -13.19
CA SER A 146 7.05 2.61 -14.21
C SER A 146 6.33 1.39 -13.63
N TYR A 147 6.52 1.10 -12.35
CA TYR A 147 5.81 0.03 -11.65
C TYR A 147 4.40 0.48 -11.24
N VAL A 148 4.28 1.72 -10.76
CA VAL A 148 2.99 2.29 -10.32
C VAL A 148 2.10 2.64 -11.53
N PHE A 149 2.71 3.16 -12.59
CA PHE A 149 2.05 3.53 -13.84
C PHE A 149 2.72 2.79 -14.99
N PRO A 150 2.34 1.53 -15.25
CA PRO A 150 2.81 0.81 -16.42
C PRO A 150 2.40 1.62 -17.65
N GLU A 151 3.37 2.07 -18.46
CA GLU A 151 3.06 2.62 -19.77
C GLU A 151 2.29 1.53 -20.51
N MET A 152 1.05 1.83 -20.92
CA MET A 152 0.33 0.93 -21.82
C MET A 152 1.23 0.76 -23.04
N GLN A 153 1.80 -0.42 -23.24
CA GLN A 153 2.45 -0.74 -24.49
C GLN A 153 1.36 -0.67 -25.55
N ASP A 154 1.30 0.44 -26.27
CA ASP A 154 0.56 0.52 -27.51
C ASP A 154 1.05 -0.63 -28.37
N VAL A 155 0.18 -1.63 -28.56
CA VAL A 155 0.38 -2.70 -29.52
C VAL A 155 0.21 -2.08 -30.91
N HIS A 156 1.16 -1.25 -31.31
CA HIS A 156 1.38 -0.90 -32.71
C HIS A 156 2.39 -1.86 -33.31
N GLN A 157 2.05 -3.15 -33.28
CA GLN A 157 2.52 -4.09 -34.30
C GLN A 157 1.46 -4.18 -35.40
N SER A 158 1.48 -3.20 -36.29
CA SER A 158 1.05 -3.43 -37.67
C SER A 158 2.17 -2.95 -38.57
N GLY A 159 3.16 -3.83 -38.76
CA GLY A 159 4.07 -3.74 -39.89
C GLY A 159 3.28 -3.98 -41.16
N THR A 160 2.92 -2.91 -41.88
CA THR A 160 2.53 -2.97 -43.28
C THR A 160 3.78 -2.73 -44.14
N PRO A 161 4.14 -3.66 -45.04
CA PRO A 161 5.23 -3.42 -45.98
C PRO A 161 4.72 -2.52 -47.11
N GLU A 162 5.12 -1.25 -47.12
CA GLU A 162 4.89 -0.38 -48.27
C GLU A 162 5.96 -0.61 -49.34
N ALA A 163 5.47 -0.91 -50.54
CA ALA A 163 6.22 -1.19 -51.74
C ALA A 163 6.82 0.08 -52.38
N ASP A 164 8.01 -0.11 -52.94
CA ASP A 164 8.75 0.71 -53.90
C ASP A 164 7.98 1.81 -54.64
N LYS A 165 8.46 3.07 -54.55
CA LYS A 165 8.66 3.94 -55.72
C LYS A 165 9.90 4.83 -55.58
N LYS A 166 10.77 4.70 -56.60
CA LYS A 166 11.97 5.49 -56.91
C LYS A 166 11.68 7.00 -57.08
N GLY A 167 12.65 7.82 -56.65
CA GLY A 167 12.86 9.19 -57.11
C GLY A 167 14.14 9.77 -56.49
N SER A 168 15.20 9.88 -57.29
CA SER A 168 16.53 10.39 -56.92
C SER A 168 16.54 11.86 -56.52
N GLU A 169 17.36 12.25 -55.53
CA GLU A 169 18.41 13.27 -55.71
C GLU A 169 19.40 13.29 -54.52
N VAL A 170 20.66 13.52 -54.88
CA VAL A 170 21.90 13.57 -54.08
C VAL A 170 21.85 14.81 -53.17
N THR A 171 22.40 14.86 -51.95
CA THR A 171 23.77 15.37 -51.67
C THR A 171 24.08 15.36 -50.15
N GLN A 172 25.34 15.03 -49.85
CA GLN A 172 26.17 15.36 -48.68
C GLN A 172 26.00 14.62 -47.34
N SER A 173 27.01 13.78 -47.13
CA SER A 173 27.64 13.37 -45.88
C SER A 173 28.01 14.55 -44.98
N ASP A 174 27.77 14.41 -43.67
CA ASP A 174 28.78 14.70 -42.66
C ASP A 174 28.57 13.79 -41.44
N ASP A 175 29.65 13.09 -41.14
CA ASP A 175 29.88 12.22 -39.99
C ASP A 175 30.28 13.10 -38.80
N LEU A 176 29.62 12.94 -37.65
CA LEU A 176 30.11 13.37 -36.34
C LEU A 176 29.21 12.80 -35.23
N THR A 177 29.58 11.59 -34.80
CA THR A 177 29.54 11.09 -33.40
C THR A 177 28.53 11.76 -32.46
N LYS A 178 27.32 11.21 -32.35
CA LYS A 178 26.48 11.41 -31.16
C LYS A 178 27.03 10.55 -30.03
N GLU A 179 27.73 11.19 -29.11
CA GLU A 179 27.97 10.68 -27.76
C GLU A 179 26.68 10.08 -27.23
N THR A 180 26.72 8.77 -26.98
CA THR A 180 25.71 8.08 -26.20
C THR A 180 25.93 8.52 -24.76
N THR A 181 25.35 9.66 -24.40
CA THR A 181 25.04 9.94 -23.00
C THR A 181 24.05 8.86 -22.58
N HIS A 182 24.56 7.79 -21.98
CA HIS A 182 23.80 6.99 -21.05
C HIS A 182 23.40 7.93 -19.91
N SER A 183 22.34 8.72 -20.10
CA SER A 183 21.64 9.32 -18.98
C SER A 183 21.05 8.14 -18.22
N THR A 184 21.68 7.77 -17.12
CA THR A 184 21.06 7.01 -16.06
C THR A 184 19.78 7.73 -15.71
N VAL A 185 18.66 7.28 -16.31
CA VAL A 185 17.32 7.67 -15.92
C VAL A 185 17.17 7.13 -14.51
N HIS A 186 17.51 7.94 -13.51
CA HIS A 186 16.91 7.78 -12.19
C HIS A 186 15.42 7.98 -12.43
N GLY A 187 14.71 6.89 -12.72
CA GLY A 187 13.27 6.91 -12.92
C GLY A 187 12.64 7.53 -11.70
N ASP A 188 11.70 8.46 -11.92
CA ASP A 188 11.03 9.17 -10.85
C ASP A 188 10.51 8.18 -9.79
N THR A 189 10.81 8.46 -8.52
CA THR A 189 10.29 7.67 -7.40
C THR A 189 8.91 8.17 -7.02
N VAL A 190 7.97 7.25 -6.86
CA VAL A 190 6.61 7.52 -6.40
C VAL A 190 6.45 6.89 -5.03
N TRP A 191 6.06 7.68 -4.04
CA TRP A 191 5.79 7.19 -2.69
C TRP A 191 4.37 6.67 -2.61
N VAL A 192 4.22 5.42 -2.19
CA VAL A 192 2.92 4.76 -2.04
C VAL A 192 2.77 4.26 -0.62
N GLU A 193 1.63 4.55 0.01
CA GLU A 193 1.26 3.98 1.30
C GLU A 193 0.65 2.58 1.10
N GLY A 194 1.17 1.60 1.82
CA GLY A 194 0.65 0.23 1.78
C GLY A 194 1.29 -0.70 2.79
N LEU A 195 0.77 -1.91 2.90
CA LEU A 195 1.24 -2.92 3.84
C LEU A 195 2.25 -3.80 3.13
N VAL A 196 3.39 -4.07 3.78
CA VAL A 196 4.45 -4.93 3.26
C VAL A 196 4.61 -6.11 4.21
N PRO A 197 3.88 -7.22 3.99
CA PRO A 197 3.88 -8.38 4.87
C PRO A 197 5.30 -8.82 5.24
N GLY A 198 5.60 -8.82 6.54
CA GLY A 198 6.93 -9.15 7.06
C GLY A 198 7.67 -7.93 7.56
N ILE A 199 7.79 -6.88 6.74
CA ILE A 199 8.47 -5.63 7.14
C ILE A 199 7.60 -4.83 8.10
N ASP A 200 6.28 -4.83 7.88
CA ASP A 200 5.27 -4.17 8.70
C ASP A 200 5.16 -4.73 10.13
N PHE A 201 5.85 -5.83 10.46
CA PHE A 201 5.98 -6.35 11.82
C PHE A 201 7.14 -5.73 12.62
N CYS A 202 8.02 -4.96 11.99
CA CYS A 202 9.11 -4.29 12.71
C CYS A 202 8.54 -3.18 13.59
N ASN A 203 8.87 -3.20 14.88
CA ASN A 203 8.44 -2.16 15.82
C ASN A 203 9.15 -0.82 15.58
N HIS A 204 8.54 0.25 16.07
CA HIS A 204 9.12 1.59 16.05
C HIS A 204 10.21 1.76 17.12
N ASP A 205 11.30 2.43 16.76
CA ASP A 205 12.25 3.03 17.71
C ASP A 205 12.68 4.43 17.23
N LEU A 206 12.96 5.33 18.17
CA LEU A 206 13.55 6.64 17.89
C LEU A 206 15.01 6.53 17.41
N LYS A 207 15.66 5.40 17.71
CA LYS A 207 17.00 5.02 17.24
C LYS A 207 16.91 3.69 16.49
N PRO A 208 16.22 3.67 15.32
CA PRO A 208 16.01 2.44 14.58
C PRO A 208 17.33 1.85 14.12
N ILE A 209 17.41 0.52 14.10
CA ILE A 209 18.61 -0.19 13.63
C ILE A 209 18.48 -0.69 12.20
N ALA A 210 17.31 -0.51 11.59
CA ALA A 210 17.05 -0.79 10.20
C ALA A 210 16.26 0.33 9.51
N THR A 211 16.46 0.43 8.21
CA THR A 211 15.61 1.19 7.27
C THR A 211 15.30 0.28 6.07
N TRP A 212 14.49 0.75 5.12
CA TRP A 212 14.15 -0.01 3.93
C TRP A 212 14.49 0.74 2.64
N GLU A 213 14.71 -0.03 1.59
CA GLU A 213 14.91 0.42 0.21
C GLU A 213 14.14 -0.50 -0.76
N VAL A 214 13.93 -0.03 -1.98
CA VAL A 214 13.34 -0.81 -3.06
C VAL A 214 14.39 -1.11 -4.12
N ASP A 215 14.56 -2.39 -4.42
CA ASP A 215 15.39 -2.88 -5.53
C ASP A 215 14.51 -3.13 -6.74
N GLY A 216 14.43 -2.14 -7.64
CA GLY A 216 13.59 -2.21 -8.83
C GLY A 216 14.06 -3.24 -9.88
N ILE A 217 15.36 -3.57 -9.91
CA ILE A 217 15.97 -4.41 -10.96
C ILE A 217 16.37 -5.79 -10.41
N GLY A 218 16.56 -5.93 -9.10
CA GLY A 218 17.01 -7.15 -8.45
C GLY A 218 18.54 -7.24 -8.32
N LEU A 219 19.27 -6.13 -8.48
CA LEU A 219 20.75 -6.14 -8.42
C LEU A 219 21.27 -6.35 -7.00
N THR A 220 20.55 -5.89 -5.99
CA THR A 220 20.93 -5.99 -4.58
C THR A 220 20.37 -7.25 -3.95
N THR A 221 19.11 -7.56 -4.25
CA THR A 221 18.32 -8.59 -3.57
C THR A 221 18.25 -9.90 -4.34
N GLY A 222 18.57 -9.89 -5.64
CA GLY A 222 18.29 -10.99 -6.57
C GLY A 222 16.82 -11.12 -6.95
N VAL A 223 15.94 -10.25 -6.43
CA VAL A 223 14.50 -10.26 -6.68
C VAL A 223 14.09 -8.89 -7.24
N PRO A 224 13.65 -8.82 -8.51
CA PRO A 224 13.21 -7.55 -9.09
C PRO A 224 11.97 -7.04 -8.39
N VAL A 225 11.86 -5.72 -8.28
CA VAL A 225 10.75 -5.02 -7.62
C VAL A 225 10.49 -5.59 -6.23
N SER A 226 11.50 -5.54 -5.37
CA SER A 226 11.41 -6.00 -3.99
C SER A 226 11.78 -4.90 -3.01
N MET A 227 11.18 -4.95 -1.82
CA MET A 227 11.56 -4.10 -0.70
C MET A 227 12.36 -4.91 0.31
N TYR A 228 13.44 -4.36 0.82
CA TYR A 228 14.33 -5.05 1.74
C TYR A 228 14.77 -4.18 2.90
N LEU A 229 15.04 -4.82 4.04
CA LEU A 229 15.63 -4.16 5.20
C LEU A 229 17.15 -4.06 5.04
N LEU A 230 17.68 -2.88 5.33
CA LEU A 230 19.11 -2.61 5.44
C LEU A 230 19.43 -2.09 6.85
N SER A 231 20.65 -2.36 7.31
CA SER A 231 21.08 -1.94 8.63
C SER A 231 21.37 -0.45 8.61
N ALA A 232 20.74 0.28 9.53
CA ALA A 232 21.02 1.68 9.79
C ALA A 232 22.03 1.87 10.96
N ALA A 233 22.47 0.76 11.57
CA ALA A 233 23.37 0.80 12.72
C ALA A 233 24.82 1.08 12.31
N GLN A 234 25.51 1.93 13.06
CA GLN A 234 26.95 2.20 12.87
C GLN A 234 27.83 1.04 13.36
N SER A 235 27.26 0.08 14.10
CA SER A 235 27.94 -1.09 14.66
C SER A 235 27.27 -2.38 14.22
N PRO A 236 27.99 -3.53 14.21
CA PRO A 236 27.40 -4.82 13.89
C PRO A 236 26.14 -5.10 14.72
N LEU A 237 25.12 -5.65 14.07
CA LEU A 237 23.88 -6.07 14.74
C LEU A 237 24.22 -7.18 15.74
N GLN A 238 23.76 -7.00 16.98
CA GLN A 238 23.88 -8.03 18.01
C GLN A 238 22.86 -9.14 17.76
N ILE A 239 23.28 -10.39 17.95
CA ILE A 239 22.39 -11.55 17.94
C ILE A 239 21.31 -11.36 19.03
N ASP A 240 20.09 -11.81 18.76
CA ASP A 240 18.91 -11.70 19.63
C ASP A 240 18.42 -10.28 19.93
N ARG A 241 18.97 -9.25 19.25
CA ARG A 241 18.42 -7.90 19.31
C ARG A 241 17.27 -7.76 18.33
N GLU A 242 16.16 -7.20 18.83
CA GLU A 242 15.00 -6.83 18.01
C GLU A 242 15.38 -5.85 16.89
N ILE A 243 14.81 -6.07 15.71
CA ILE A 243 14.97 -5.18 14.56
C ILE A 243 13.86 -4.13 14.59
N SER A 244 14.24 -2.87 14.80
CA SER A 244 13.33 -1.72 14.82
C SER A 244 13.55 -0.79 13.63
N ILE A 245 12.46 -0.15 13.20
CA ILE A 245 12.41 0.83 12.11
C ILE A 245 11.83 2.16 12.60
N SER A 246 11.93 3.22 11.79
CA SER A 246 11.26 4.48 12.07
C SER A 246 9.92 4.54 11.33
N TYR A 247 8.82 4.76 12.05
CA TYR A 247 7.50 5.01 11.44
C TYR A 247 7.34 6.46 10.96
N GLY A 248 8.39 7.28 11.09
CA GLY A 248 8.37 8.70 10.81
C GLY A 248 8.03 9.53 12.05
N ASN A 249 7.99 10.84 11.88
CA ASN A 249 7.82 11.80 12.98
C ASN A 249 6.32 12.15 13.12
N LYS A 250 5.53 11.28 13.75
CA LYS A 250 4.12 11.54 14.09
C LYS A 250 4.03 12.12 15.52
N GLY A 251 3.16 13.12 15.74
CA GLY A 251 2.87 13.63 17.08
C GLY A 251 2.16 12.58 17.95
N ASN A 252 2.33 12.64 19.27
CA ASN A 252 1.75 11.67 20.21
C ASN A 252 0.23 11.56 20.07
N GLU A 253 -0.46 12.69 19.90
CA GLU A 253 -1.92 12.74 19.71
C GLU A 253 -2.38 12.02 18.43
N VAL A 254 -1.57 12.06 17.37
CA VAL A 254 -1.85 11.31 16.13
C VAL A 254 -1.65 9.82 16.41
N LEU A 255 -0.57 9.44 17.09
CA LEU A 255 -0.29 8.04 17.46
C LEU A 255 -1.38 7.41 18.36
N TYR A 256 -2.00 8.18 19.25
CA TYR A 256 -3.01 7.64 20.18
C TYR A 256 -4.41 7.51 19.58
N ILE A 257 -4.72 8.25 18.51
CA ILE A 257 -6.01 8.13 17.80
C ILE A 257 -5.86 7.16 16.63
N VAL A 258 -4.72 7.24 15.94
CA VAL A 258 -4.45 6.61 14.66
C VAL A 258 -2.97 6.21 14.63
N PRO A 259 -2.59 5.08 15.26
CA PRO A 259 -1.20 4.64 15.41
C PRO A 259 -0.45 4.62 14.08
#